data_AF-A0A1J5N2L9-F1
#
_entry.id   AF-A0A1J5N2L9-F1
#
_cell.length_a   1.000
_cell.length_b   1.000
_cell.length_c   1.000
_cell.angle_alpha   90.00
_cell.angle_beta   90.00
_cell.angle_gamma   90.00
#
_symmetry.space_group_name_H-M   'P 1'
#
loop_
_entity.id
_entity.type
_entity.pdbx_description
1 polymer ?
#
loop_
_entity_poly.entity_id
_entity_poly.type
_entity_poly.pdbx_seq_one_letter_code
_entity_poly.pdbx_strand_id
1 'polypeptide(L)'
;MFKSEIAVNARASVETDQMVLNSLGLEHEGHVQYMVIKSEFSGEEIYCALAGGEIIDNDINLTPVGTGAYEALDSIPGEEIALYALSEDDDILVQQIPGIMEQHKTGDRICFISDTLVERQAQIMAAFAMDNANQQAA
;
A
#
# COMPACT_ATOMS: atom_id res chain seq x y z
N MET A 1 15.44 -11.43 5.62
CA MET A 1 15.59 -10.80 4.30
C MET A 1 14.19 -10.39 3.88
N PHE A 2 13.99 -9.11 3.61
CA PHE A 2 12.69 -8.57 3.24
C PHE A 2 12.52 -8.79 1.73
N LYS A 3 11.47 -9.50 1.31
CA LYS A 3 11.21 -9.76 -0.11
C LYS A 3 9.78 -9.33 -0.40
N SER A 4 9.62 -8.45 -1.38
CA SER A 4 8.30 -7.89 -1.69
C SER A 4 8.02 -7.90 -3.18
N GLU A 5 6.78 -8.16 -3.53
CA GLU A 5 6.28 -8.11 -4.91
C GLU A 5 4.88 -7.49 -4.96
N ILE A 6 4.52 -6.92 -6.11
CA ILE A 6 3.17 -6.37 -6.30
C ILE A 6 2.17 -7.54 -6.42
N ALA A 7 1.10 -7.49 -5.63
CA ALA A 7 0.00 -8.44 -5.70
C ALA A 7 -0.87 -8.14 -6.94
N VAL A 8 -0.63 -8.86 -8.03
CA VAL A 8 -1.32 -8.66 -9.32
C VAL A 8 -2.79 -9.09 -9.33
N ASN A 9 -3.24 -9.78 -8.30
CA ASN A 9 -4.60 -10.27 -8.12
C ASN A 9 -5.48 -9.36 -7.23
N ALA A 10 -4.90 -8.34 -6.61
CA ALA A 10 -5.63 -7.37 -5.79
C ALA A 10 -6.45 -6.43 -6.68
N ARG A 11 -7.73 -6.24 -6.36
CA ARG A 11 -8.66 -5.44 -7.18
C ARG A 11 -9.65 -4.67 -6.32
N ALA A 12 -9.84 -3.40 -6.64
CA ALA A 12 -10.97 -2.64 -6.11
C ALA A 12 -12.26 -3.00 -6.84
N SER A 13 -13.38 -2.48 -6.34
CA SER A 13 -14.66 -2.59 -7.04
C SER A 13 -14.68 -1.76 -8.32
N VAL A 14 -15.57 -2.11 -9.26
CA VAL A 14 -15.76 -1.35 -10.51
C VAL A 14 -16.21 0.09 -10.23
N GLU A 15 -17.00 0.29 -9.18
CA GLU A 15 -17.44 1.62 -8.74
C GLU A 15 -16.25 2.47 -8.26
N THR A 16 -15.38 1.87 -7.45
CA THR A 16 -14.18 2.53 -6.95
C THR A 16 -13.17 2.82 -8.06
N ASP A 17 -12.95 1.88 -8.99
CA ASP A 17 -12.14 2.12 -10.19
C ASP A 17 -12.66 3.33 -10.98
N GLN A 18 -13.97 3.43 -11.19
CA GLN A 18 -14.56 4.57 -11.88
C GLN A 18 -14.39 5.88 -11.10
N MET A 19 -14.53 5.84 -9.77
CA MET A 19 -14.29 7.01 -8.91
C MET A 19 -12.83 7.49 -9.03
N VAL A 20 -11.87 6.56 -9.00
CA VAL A 20 -10.45 6.86 -9.16
C VAL A 20 -10.17 7.48 -10.53
N LEU A 21 -10.61 6.83 -11.61
CA LEU A 21 -10.42 7.31 -12.98
C LEU A 21 -11.01 8.72 -13.17
N ASN A 22 -12.23 8.94 -12.67
CA ASN A 22 -12.87 10.26 -12.70
C ASN A 22 -12.07 11.32 -11.92
N SER A 23 -11.55 10.96 -10.74
CA SER A 23 -10.76 11.89 -9.91
C SER A 23 -9.44 12.30 -10.58
N LEU A 24 -8.86 11.42 -11.40
CA LEU A 24 -7.64 11.66 -12.14
C LEU A 24 -7.88 12.27 -13.54
N GLY A 25 -9.16 12.41 -13.95
CA GLY A 25 -9.52 12.87 -15.30
C GLY A 25 -9.06 11.91 -16.40
N LEU A 26 -8.98 10.62 -16.10
CA LEU A 26 -8.50 9.58 -17.01
C LEU A 26 -9.67 8.77 -17.57
N GLU A 27 -9.57 8.42 -18.85
CA GLU A 27 -10.39 7.39 -19.48
C GLU A 27 -9.52 6.15 -19.68
N HIS A 28 -9.91 5.02 -19.09
CA HIS A 28 -9.17 3.76 -19.19
C HIS A 28 -10.12 2.59 -19.39
N GLU A 29 -9.87 1.78 -20.41
CA GLU A 29 -10.51 0.48 -20.59
C GLU A 29 -9.58 -0.60 -20.02
N GLY A 30 -9.98 -1.21 -18.90
CA GLY A 30 -9.17 -2.25 -18.26
C GLY A 30 -9.31 -2.24 -16.74
N HIS A 31 -8.50 -3.06 -16.09
CA HIS A 31 -8.43 -3.09 -14.62
C HIS A 31 -7.44 -2.04 -14.13
N VAL A 32 -7.85 -1.25 -13.13
CA VAL A 32 -6.93 -0.37 -12.41
C VAL A 32 -6.07 -1.22 -11.48
N GLN A 33 -4.75 -1.06 -11.58
CA GLN A 33 -3.82 -1.73 -10.67
C GLN A 33 -3.48 -0.80 -9.51
N TYR A 34 -3.76 -1.26 -8.30
CA TYR A 34 -3.40 -0.55 -7.07
C TYR A 34 -2.11 -1.10 -6.46
N MET A 35 -1.45 -0.28 -5.66
CA MET A 35 -0.22 -0.64 -4.97
C MET A 35 -0.54 -1.49 -3.74
N VAL A 36 -0.80 -2.77 -3.99
CA VAL A 36 -0.86 -3.83 -2.98
C VAL A 36 0.40 -4.67 -3.10
N ILE A 37 1.09 -4.85 -1.99
CA ILE A 37 2.38 -5.48 -1.88
C ILE A 37 2.22 -6.76 -1.08
N LYS A 38 2.66 -7.88 -1.65
CA LYS A 38 2.89 -9.11 -0.92
C LYS A 38 4.32 -9.09 -0.41
N SER A 39 4.48 -9.10 0.91
CA SER A 39 5.79 -9.09 1.56
C SER A 39 6.03 -10.35 2.37
N GLU A 40 7.19 -10.96 2.16
CA GLU A 40 7.74 -12.04 2.98
C GLU A 40 8.73 -11.45 3.98
N PHE A 41 8.41 -11.56 5.27
CA PHE A 41 9.22 -11.02 6.34
C PHE A 41 9.34 -12.04 7.48
N SER A 42 10.58 -12.39 7.85
CA SER A 42 10.88 -13.40 8.88
C SER A 42 10.18 -14.75 8.69
N GLY A 43 9.85 -15.11 7.44
CA GLY A 43 9.12 -16.34 7.08
C GLY A 43 7.60 -16.21 7.12
N GLU A 44 7.08 -15.02 7.44
CA GLU A 44 5.65 -14.70 7.41
C GLU A 44 5.27 -14.02 6.10
N GLU A 45 4.07 -14.32 5.59
CA GLU A 45 3.51 -13.71 4.37
C GLU A 45 2.42 -12.69 4.72
N ILE A 46 2.73 -11.41 4.51
CA ILE A 46 1.88 -10.27 4.89
C ILE A 46 1.50 -9.49 3.63
N TYR A 47 0.24 -9.08 3.53
CA TYR A 47 -0.20 -8.18 2.45
C TYR A 47 -0.30 -6.75 2.97
N CYS A 48 0.31 -5.83 2.24
CA CYS A 48 0.35 -4.42 2.58
C CYS A 48 -0.27 -3.58 1.46
N ALA A 49 -1.00 -2.51 1.78
CA ALA A 49 -1.35 -1.47 0.84
C ALA A 49 -0.82 -0.12 1.30
N LEU A 50 -0.52 0.73 0.34
CA LEU A 50 -0.15 2.13 0.55
C LEU A 50 -1.31 2.99 0.04
N ALA A 51 -2.09 3.53 0.98
CA ALA A 51 -3.29 4.30 0.69
C ALA A 51 -3.06 5.80 0.91
N GLY A 52 -3.37 6.59 -0.11
CA GLY A 52 -3.34 8.05 -0.01
C GLY A 52 -4.47 8.55 0.87
N GLY A 53 -4.15 9.29 1.93
CA GLY A 53 -5.16 9.82 2.86
C GLY A 53 -4.56 10.27 4.18
N GLU A 54 -5.41 10.68 5.10
CA GLU A 54 -5.02 11.18 6.41
C GLU A 54 -5.96 10.66 7.52
N ILE A 55 -5.47 10.68 8.76
CA ILE A 55 -6.27 10.36 9.94
C ILE A 55 -6.47 11.66 10.72
N ILE A 56 -7.71 12.14 10.78
CA ILE A 56 -8.09 13.36 11.50
C ILE A 56 -9.10 12.97 12.58
N ASP A 57 -8.85 13.33 13.84
CA ASP A 57 -9.78 13.10 14.96
C ASP A 57 -10.27 11.63 15.11
N ASN A 58 -9.38 10.66 14.84
CA ASN A 58 -9.64 9.21 14.75
C ASN A 58 -10.51 8.77 13.56
N ASP A 59 -10.91 9.69 12.68
CA ASP A 59 -11.58 9.38 11.42
C ASP A 59 -10.56 9.24 10.29
N ILE A 60 -10.76 8.21 9.48
CA ILE A 60 -9.89 7.89 8.36
C ILE A 60 -10.46 8.51 7.09
N ASN A 61 -9.71 9.42 6.51
CA ASN A 61 -10.09 10.18 5.33
C ASN A 61 -9.19 9.77 4.16
N LEU A 62 -9.62 8.76 3.41
CA LEU A 62 -8.90 8.30 2.22
C LEU A 62 -9.25 9.16 1.00
N THR A 63 -8.23 9.43 0.19
CA THR A 63 -8.44 9.91 -1.19
C THR A 63 -9.11 8.82 -2.03
N PRO A 64 -9.71 9.13 -3.19
CA PRO A 64 -10.24 8.10 -4.08
C PRO A 64 -9.23 6.99 -4.41
N VAL A 65 -7.97 7.36 -4.68
CA VAL A 65 -6.88 6.42 -4.92
C VAL A 65 -6.58 5.58 -3.68
N GLY A 66 -6.58 6.19 -2.49
CA GLY A 66 -6.42 5.49 -1.21
C GLY A 66 -7.54 4.49 -0.93
N THR A 67 -8.79 4.85 -1.21
CA THR A 67 -9.95 3.94 -1.10
C THR A 67 -9.78 2.76 -2.04
N GLY A 68 -9.34 2.99 -3.28
CA GLY A 68 -9.05 1.90 -4.21
C GLY A 68 -7.93 0.97 -3.74
N ALA A 69 -6.86 1.52 -3.15
CA ALA A 69 -5.79 0.71 -2.56
C ALA A 69 -6.27 -0.12 -1.36
N TYR A 70 -7.09 0.46 -0.50
CA TYR A 70 -7.70 -0.24 0.63
C TYR A 70 -8.64 -1.38 0.18
N GLU A 71 -9.54 -1.10 -0.77
CA GLU A 71 -10.44 -2.12 -1.32
C GLU A 71 -9.67 -3.24 -2.04
N ALA A 72 -8.62 -2.88 -2.78
CA ALA A 72 -7.77 -3.87 -3.42
C ALA A 72 -7.10 -4.80 -2.41
N LEU A 73 -6.65 -4.27 -1.27
CA LEU A 73 -6.15 -5.10 -0.17
C LEU A 73 -7.26 -5.96 0.44
N ASP A 74 -8.45 -5.42 0.64
CA ASP A 74 -9.57 -6.16 1.22
C ASP A 74 -10.05 -7.31 0.33
N SER A 75 -9.87 -7.20 -0.99
CA SER A 75 -10.14 -8.28 -1.93
C SER A 75 -9.25 -9.52 -1.73
N ILE A 76 -8.11 -9.36 -1.06
CA ILE A 76 -7.20 -10.47 -0.74
C ILE A 76 -7.72 -11.18 0.52
N PRO A 77 -7.88 -12.52 0.50
CA PRO A 77 -8.28 -13.27 1.70
C PRO A 77 -7.27 -13.10 2.83
N GLY A 78 -7.75 -12.83 4.04
CA GLY A 78 -6.92 -12.67 5.23
C GLY A 78 -7.70 -12.18 6.45
N GLU A 79 -6.98 -11.81 7.49
CA GLU A 79 -7.49 -11.23 8.74
C GLU A 79 -7.96 -9.78 8.55
N GLU A 80 -8.61 -9.18 9.54
CA GLU A 80 -9.03 -7.77 9.49
C GLU A 80 -7.86 -6.82 9.14
N ILE A 81 -8.13 -5.79 8.34
CA ILE A 81 -7.08 -4.85 7.90
C ILE A 81 -6.67 -3.95 9.07
N ALA A 82 -5.40 -4.01 9.45
CA ALA A 82 -4.80 -3.09 10.40
C ALA A 82 -4.41 -1.78 9.70
N LEU A 83 -4.74 -0.64 10.33
CA LEU A 83 -4.56 0.70 9.77
C LEU A 83 -3.45 1.44 10.52
N TYR A 84 -2.45 1.93 9.79
CA TYR A 84 -1.33 2.67 10.36
C TYR A 84 -1.07 3.96 9.59
N ALA A 85 -1.04 5.09 10.29
CA ALA A 85 -0.51 6.33 9.74
C ALA A 85 1.02 6.26 9.66
N LEU A 86 1.58 6.55 8.50
CA LEU A 86 3.02 6.66 8.32
C LEU A 86 3.51 8.00 8.87
N SER A 87 4.70 7.96 9.48
CA SER A 87 5.38 9.15 9.99
C SER A 87 5.78 10.09 8.86
N GLU A 88 5.63 11.39 9.11
CA GLU A 88 6.19 12.46 8.27
C GLU A 88 7.71 12.68 8.49
N ASP A 89 8.32 11.94 9.41
CA ASP A 89 9.77 11.96 9.61
C ASP A 89 10.41 10.79 8.82
N ASP A 90 11.28 11.11 7.87
CA ASP A 90 11.96 10.14 6.99
C ASP A 90 12.78 9.11 7.77
N ASP A 91 13.47 9.54 8.83
CA ASP A 91 14.30 8.64 9.64
C ASP A 91 13.44 7.65 10.43
N ILE A 92 12.25 8.09 10.86
CA ILE A 92 11.26 7.25 11.53
C ILE A 92 10.59 6.31 10.52
N LEU A 93 10.18 6.82 9.35
CA LEU A 93 9.46 6.07 8.32
C LEU A 93 10.19 4.78 7.90
N VAL A 94 11.50 4.88 7.66
CA VAL A 94 12.33 3.75 7.22
C VAL A 94 12.37 2.63 8.26
N GLN A 95 12.23 2.96 9.55
CA GLN A 95 12.20 1.98 10.65
C GLN A 95 10.78 1.53 10.99
N GLN A 96 9.79 2.38 10.73
CA GLN A 96 8.39 2.17 11.09
C GLN A 96 7.79 0.98 10.34
N ILE A 97 7.97 0.90 9.02
CA ILE A 97 7.40 -0.19 8.21
C ILE A 97 7.93 -1.56 8.65
N PRO A 98 9.26 -1.80 8.74
CA PRO A 98 9.79 -3.05 9.27
C PRO A 98 9.33 -3.34 10.71
N GLY A 99 9.32 -2.32 11.58
CA GLY A 99 8.93 -2.48 12.98
C GLY A 99 7.45 -2.82 13.19
N ILE A 100 6.57 -2.33 12.31
CA ILE A 100 5.17 -2.74 12.26
C ILE A 100 5.07 -4.18 11.76
N MET A 101 5.75 -4.51 10.67
CA MET A 101 5.69 -5.84 10.07
C MET A 101 6.23 -6.96 10.97
N GLU A 102 7.22 -6.67 11.83
CA GLU A 102 7.70 -7.59 12.87
C GLU A 102 6.61 -8.06 13.85
N GLN A 103 5.54 -7.27 14.01
CA GLN A 103 4.45 -7.56 14.94
C GLN A 103 3.32 -8.38 14.28
N HIS A 104 3.38 -8.55 12.97
CA HIS A 104 2.36 -9.17 12.15
C HIS A 104 2.78 -10.57 11.68
N LYS A 105 1.79 -11.38 11.30
CA LYS A 105 1.96 -12.78 10.92
C LYS A 105 1.29 -13.08 9.58
N THR A 106 1.52 -14.29 9.11
CA THR A 106 0.90 -14.79 7.88
C THR A 106 -0.61 -14.64 7.92
N GLY A 107 -1.16 -14.01 6.89
CA GLY A 107 -2.60 -13.72 6.75
C GLY A 107 -3.02 -12.33 7.24
N ASP A 108 -2.14 -11.61 7.93
CA ASP A 108 -2.39 -10.22 8.29
C ASP A 108 -2.38 -9.33 7.05
N ARG A 109 -3.26 -8.34 7.07
CA ARG A 109 -3.41 -7.33 6.03
C ARG A 109 -3.20 -5.96 6.65
N ILE A 110 -2.31 -5.15 6.07
CA ILE A 110 -1.89 -3.87 6.64
C ILE A 110 -2.14 -2.76 5.61
N CYS A 111 -2.86 -1.72 5.98
CA CYS A 111 -2.98 -0.52 5.17
C CYS A 111 -2.21 0.63 5.82
N PHE A 112 -1.14 1.06 5.15
CA PHE A 112 -0.37 2.22 5.52
C PHE A 112 -0.99 3.46 4.88
N ILE A 113 -1.30 4.46 5.69
CA ILE A 113 -1.98 5.69 5.29
C ILE A 113 -0.98 6.84 5.33
N SER A 114 -0.92 7.62 4.26
CA SER A 114 -0.11 8.85 4.20
C SER A 114 -0.67 9.81 3.16
N ASP A 115 -0.57 11.10 3.45
CA ASP A 115 -0.94 12.20 2.56
C ASP A 115 0.22 12.62 1.64
N THR A 116 1.44 12.11 1.90
CA THR A 116 2.69 12.45 1.21
C THR A 116 3.35 11.25 0.51
N LEU A 117 2.54 10.28 0.08
CA LEU A 117 3.01 9.07 -0.60
C LEU A 117 3.83 9.35 -1.87
N VAL A 118 3.46 10.38 -2.63
CA VAL A 118 4.12 10.70 -3.92
C VAL A 118 5.51 11.27 -3.66
N GLU A 119 5.62 12.20 -2.71
CA GLU A 119 6.85 12.86 -2.32
C GLU A 119 7.87 11.89 -1.71
N ARG A 120 7.38 10.81 -1.08
CA ARG A 120 8.18 9.85 -0.31
C ARG A 120 8.28 8.47 -0.96
N GLN A 121 7.90 8.34 -2.22
CA GLN A 121 7.84 7.06 -2.93
C GLN A 121 9.16 6.28 -2.81
N ALA A 122 10.32 6.96 -2.98
CA ALA A 122 11.62 6.30 -2.93
C ALA A 122 11.92 5.69 -1.55
N GLN A 123 11.65 6.43 -0.47
CA GLN A 123 11.86 5.99 0.91
C GLN A 123 10.93 4.84 1.28
N ILE A 124 9.66 4.92 0.87
CA ILE A 124 8.68 3.86 1.10
C ILE A 124 9.11 2.59 0.38
N MET A 125 9.47 2.68 -0.90
CA MET A 125 9.94 1.53 -1.68
C MET A 125 11.22 0.92 -1.07
N ALA A 126 12.14 1.76 -0.57
CA ALA A 126 13.33 1.32 0.13
C ALA A 126 13.00 0.60 1.46
N ALA A 127 12.00 1.08 2.21
CA ALA A 127 11.52 0.45 3.43
C ALA A 127 10.90 -0.92 3.18
N PHE A 128 10.23 -1.10 2.03
CA PHE A 128 9.76 -2.41 1.56
C PHE A 128 10.85 -3.26 0.89
N ALA A 129 12.11 -2.81 0.91
CA ALA A 129 13.25 -3.41 0.22
C ALA A 129 12.92 -3.84 -1.23
N MET A 130 12.00 -3.11 -1.87
CA MET A 130 11.77 -3.24 -3.29
C MET A 130 12.95 -2.56 -3.97
N ASP A 131 14.05 -3.30 -4.08
CA ASP A 131 15.18 -2.89 -4.90
C ASP A 131 14.62 -2.50 -6.26
N ASN A 132 14.98 -1.31 -6.74
CA ASN A 132 14.57 -0.82 -8.05
C ASN A 132 14.74 -1.95 -9.09
N ALA A 133 13.64 -2.57 -9.49
CA ALA A 133 13.53 -3.40 -10.69
C ALA A 133 13.66 -2.54 -11.96
N ASN A 134 14.45 -1.46 -11.89
CA ASN A 134 14.94 -0.64 -12.98
C ASN A 134 16.45 -0.87 -13.21
N GLN A 135 16.98 -2.05 -12.84
CA GLN A 135 18.15 -2.60 -13.52
C GLN A 135 17.72 -3.44 -14.73
N GLN A 136 17.09 -2.79 -15.72
CA GLN A 136 17.01 -3.31 -17.09
C GLN A 136 16.71 -2.18 -18.07
N ALA A 137 17.64 -1.22 -18.18
CA ALA A 137 17.83 -0.40 -19.37
C ALA A 137 19.20 0.31 -19.31
N ALA A 138 20.28 -0.44 -19.57
CA ALA A 138 21.52 0.06 -20.15
C ALA A 138 22.25 -1.11 -20.83
#